data_AF-A0A432HL76-F1
#
_entry.id   AF-A0A432HL76-F1
#
_cell.length_a   1.000
_cell.length_b   1.000
_cell.length_c   1.000
_cell.angle_alpha   90.00
_cell.angle_beta   90.00
_cell.angle_gamma   90.00
#
_symmetry.space_group_name_H-M   'P 1'
#
loop_
_entity.id
_entity.type
_entity.pdbx_description
1 polymer ?
#
loop_
_entity_poly.entity_id
_entity_poly.type
_entity_poly.pdbx_seq_one_letter_code
_entity_poly.pdbx_strand_id
1 'polypeptide(L)'
;MDRLPTRIDRGSDDFQSRREKNVALAEQLRDRLDSVKEGGGGKYVERHRERGKSLPRERISEICDAGTPFLELSTLAANGLYDGRAHSAGIVTGIGVVHGKECMFVANDATVKAGSYYPMTVKKHIRAQEIAEENNLPCIYLVDSGGAFLPMQDEVFPDKLHFGRIFRNQAILSSKGIPQVAAVLGSCTAGGAYIPAMSDESIIVKGNGTIFLAGPPLVKSATGEEVSAEELGGADLHTRESGVADHFANDEPEALRMVRSVVENLNVSPKHRLDSSQPEEPAHDPQDLMGIIPGDNRTPYDVREVIARIVDGSRFHEFKQRYGNTLVCGFARIHGYPVGIIANNGILFSESSLKAAHFVELCGQRGIPL
;
A
#
# COMPACT_ATOMS: atom_id res chain seq x y z
N MET A 1 29.50 14.81 10.28
CA MET A 1 29.07 15.00 8.88
C MET A 1 28.89 16.48 8.66
N ASP A 2 29.39 17.00 7.55
CA ASP A 2 29.29 18.43 7.27
C ASP A 2 27.91 18.77 6.72
N ARG A 3 27.44 19.98 7.05
CA ARG A 3 26.18 20.50 6.53
C ARG A 3 26.40 20.94 5.08
N LEU A 4 25.54 20.48 4.18
CA LEU A 4 25.55 20.91 2.79
C LEU A 4 25.19 22.40 2.70
N PRO A 5 26.02 23.25 2.06
CA PRO A 5 25.65 24.62 1.78
C PRO A 5 24.55 24.66 0.71
N THR A 6 23.71 25.70 0.72
CA THR A 6 22.77 25.98 -0.36
C THR A 6 23.34 27.07 -1.26
N ARG A 7 23.16 26.92 -2.57
CA ARG A 7 23.44 27.94 -3.59
C ARG A 7 22.17 28.42 -4.29
N ILE A 8 21.02 27.94 -3.82
CA ILE A 8 19.72 28.33 -4.37
C ILE A 8 19.41 29.78 -4.01
N ASP A 9 19.19 30.59 -5.04
CA ASP A 9 18.63 31.92 -4.92
C ASP A 9 17.11 31.88 -5.16
N ARG A 10 16.34 32.00 -4.07
CA ARG A 10 14.87 32.03 -4.11
C ARG A 10 14.33 33.25 -4.88
N GLY A 11 15.13 34.31 -5.03
CA GLY A 11 14.74 35.52 -5.76
C GLY A 11 14.91 35.41 -7.27
N SER A 12 15.57 34.37 -7.76
CA SER A 12 15.82 34.21 -9.20
C SER A 12 14.55 33.87 -9.98
N ASP A 13 14.44 34.41 -11.19
CA ASP A 13 13.33 34.15 -12.11
C ASP A 13 13.18 32.64 -12.42
N ASP A 14 14.32 31.95 -12.56
CA ASP A 14 14.41 30.51 -12.76
C ASP A 14 13.75 29.73 -11.61
N PHE A 15 14.07 30.08 -10.36
CA PHE A 15 13.51 29.42 -9.19
C PHE A 15 11.99 29.63 -9.11
N GLN A 16 11.53 30.86 -9.33
CA GLN A 16 10.10 31.19 -9.29
C GLN A 16 9.31 30.47 -10.39
N SER A 17 9.83 30.45 -11.62
CA SER A 17 9.21 29.75 -12.74
C SER A 17 9.12 28.23 -12.51
N ARG A 18 10.19 27.61 -11.99
CA ARG A 18 10.20 26.18 -11.61
C ARG A 18 9.19 25.90 -10.50
N ARG A 19 9.17 26.75 -9.48
CA ARG A 19 8.25 26.63 -8.34
C ARG A 19 6.80 26.68 -8.78
N GLU A 20 6.41 27.65 -9.58
CA GLU A 20 5.05 27.77 -10.11
C GLU A 20 4.63 26.50 -10.87
N LYS A 21 5.47 26.04 -11.81
CA LYS A 21 5.19 24.84 -12.60
C LYS A 21 5.05 23.59 -11.74
N ASN A 22 5.98 23.36 -10.81
CA ASN A 22 6.00 22.16 -9.98
C ASN A 22 4.88 22.15 -8.95
N VAL A 23 4.50 23.32 -8.40
CA VAL A 23 3.31 23.46 -7.54
C VAL A 23 2.05 23.11 -8.32
N ALA A 24 1.89 23.61 -9.54
CA ALA A 24 0.74 23.27 -10.37
C ALA A 24 0.65 21.75 -10.70
N LEU A 25 1.78 21.08 -10.90
CA LEU A 25 1.82 19.61 -11.07
C LEU A 25 1.43 18.87 -9.78
N ALA A 26 1.87 19.36 -8.62
CA ALA A 26 1.50 18.79 -7.33
C ALA A 26 -0.01 18.96 -7.05
N GLU A 27 -0.59 20.08 -7.43
CA GLU A 27 -2.04 20.32 -7.36
C GLU A 27 -2.81 19.38 -8.28
N GLN A 28 -2.38 19.21 -9.54
CA GLN A 28 -2.99 18.23 -10.44
C GLN A 28 -2.93 16.80 -9.89
N LEU A 29 -1.84 16.44 -9.21
CA LEU A 29 -1.74 15.15 -8.53
C LEU A 29 -2.75 15.06 -7.38
N ARG A 30 -2.89 16.09 -6.55
CA ARG A 30 -3.87 16.13 -5.46
C ARG A 30 -5.30 15.98 -5.98
N ASP A 31 -5.67 16.71 -7.04
CA ASP A 31 -7.00 16.61 -7.64
C ASP A 31 -7.31 15.19 -8.13
N ARG A 32 -6.33 14.52 -8.76
CA ARG A 32 -6.47 13.11 -9.17
C ARG A 32 -6.61 12.18 -7.98
N LEU A 33 -5.81 12.40 -6.92
CA LEU A 33 -5.89 11.61 -5.69
C LEU A 33 -7.24 11.79 -4.99
N ASP A 34 -7.79 13.00 -4.99
CA ASP A 34 -9.08 13.28 -4.38
C ASP A 34 -10.23 12.67 -5.19
N SER A 35 -10.20 12.77 -6.52
CA SER A 35 -11.16 12.08 -7.38
C SER A 35 -11.17 10.56 -7.18
N VAL A 36 -10.01 9.89 -7.12
CA VAL A 36 -10.00 8.43 -6.91
C VAL A 36 -10.42 8.00 -5.49
N LYS A 37 -10.40 8.90 -4.50
CA LYS A 37 -10.91 8.63 -3.15
C LYS A 37 -12.43 8.55 -3.09
N GLU A 38 -13.14 9.01 -4.12
CA GLU A 38 -14.60 8.89 -4.23
C GLU A 38 -15.08 7.46 -4.53
N GLY A 39 -14.16 6.52 -4.82
CA GLY A 39 -14.48 5.12 -5.09
C GLY A 39 -15.31 4.96 -6.37
N GLY A 40 -16.46 4.31 -6.27
CA GLY A 40 -17.43 4.21 -7.38
C GLY A 40 -18.24 5.49 -7.62
N GLY A 41 -18.26 6.42 -6.65
CA GLY A 41 -18.97 7.68 -6.70
C GLY A 41 -20.50 7.59 -6.70
N GLY A 42 -21.15 8.72 -6.40
CA GLY A 42 -22.60 8.94 -6.48
C GLY A 42 -23.44 7.77 -5.94
N LYS A 43 -24.37 7.28 -6.77
CA LYS A 43 -25.31 6.20 -6.42
C LYS A 43 -24.67 4.91 -5.91
N TYR A 44 -23.42 4.61 -6.26
CA TYR A 44 -22.76 3.38 -5.82
C TYR A 44 -22.32 3.47 -4.36
N VAL A 45 -21.82 4.64 -3.96
CA VAL A 45 -21.48 4.94 -2.55
C VAL A 45 -22.74 5.02 -1.72
N GLU A 46 -23.79 5.70 -2.20
CA GLU A 46 -25.09 5.79 -1.52
C GLU A 46 -25.67 4.39 -1.25
N ARG A 47 -25.75 3.55 -2.28
CA ARG A 47 -26.25 2.17 -2.14
C ARG A 47 -25.40 1.30 -1.21
N HIS A 48 -24.09 1.54 -1.16
CA HIS A 48 -23.21 0.83 -0.21
C HIS A 48 -23.52 1.26 1.23
N ARG A 49 -23.71 2.55 1.47
CA ARG A 49 -24.08 3.09 2.79
C ARG A 49 -25.48 2.69 3.24
N GLU A 50 -26.46 2.58 2.32
CA GLU A 50 -27.81 2.09 2.62
C GLU A 50 -27.82 0.67 3.23
N ARG A 51 -26.76 -0.11 2.99
CA ARG A 51 -26.56 -1.45 3.57
C ARG A 51 -25.85 -1.41 4.94
N GLY A 52 -25.65 -0.23 5.51
CA GLY A 52 -24.96 -0.04 6.80
C GLY A 52 -23.46 -0.31 6.73
N LYS A 53 -22.82 -0.11 5.57
CA LYS A 53 -21.41 -0.44 5.33
C LYS A 53 -20.56 0.82 5.18
N SER A 54 -19.38 0.81 5.80
CA SER A 54 -18.39 1.87 5.67
C SER A 54 -17.56 1.67 4.40
N LEU A 55 -16.98 2.75 3.88
CA LEU A 55 -16.05 2.69 2.75
C LEU A 55 -14.70 2.10 3.18
N PRO A 56 -13.91 1.50 2.27
CA PRO A 56 -12.63 0.85 2.62
C PRO A 56 -11.66 1.77 3.37
N ARG A 57 -11.57 3.05 2.98
CA ARG A 57 -10.71 4.03 3.68
C ARG A 57 -11.21 4.35 5.09
N GLU A 58 -12.52 4.38 5.27
CA GLU A 58 -13.15 4.61 6.59
C GLU A 58 -12.87 3.42 7.50
N ARG A 59 -13.03 2.19 6.99
CA ARG A 59 -12.71 0.95 7.71
C ARG A 59 -11.24 0.92 8.16
N ILE A 60 -10.31 1.26 7.27
CA ILE A 60 -8.88 1.34 7.61
C ILE A 60 -8.63 2.40 8.68
N SER A 61 -9.21 3.59 8.52
CA SER A 61 -9.05 4.69 9.49
C SER A 61 -9.56 4.33 10.89
N GLU A 62 -10.67 3.58 10.97
CA GLU A 62 -11.24 3.11 12.24
C GLU A 62 -10.38 2.03 12.91
N ILE A 63 -9.73 1.17 12.12
CA ILE A 63 -8.85 0.12 12.64
C ILE A 63 -7.50 0.71 13.08
N CYS A 64 -6.96 1.72 12.40
CA CYS A 64 -5.68 2.32 12.74
C CYS A 64 -5.69 3.04 14.10
N ASP A 65 -4.54 3.07 14.77
CA ASP A 65 -4.35 3.81 16.01
C ASP A 65 -4.49 5.32 15.76
N ALA A 66 -5.22 6.00 16.65
CA ALA A 66 -5.49 7.42 16.53
C ALA A 66 -4.19 8.25 16.47
N GLY A 67 -4.11 9.17 15.50
CA GLY A 67 -2.96 10.05 15.31
C GLY A 67 -1.76 9.41 14.61
N THR A 68 -1.86 8.15 14.19
CA THR A 68 -0.80 7.49 13.41
C THR A 68 -0.99 7.68 11.90
N PRO A 69 0.10 7.72 11.11
CA PRO A 69 -0.01 7.89 9.66
C PRO A 69 -0.49 6.60 8.98
N PHE A 70 -1.11 6.77 7.81
CA PHE A 70 -1.38 5.69 6.86
C PHE A 70 -0.65 5.96 5.55
N LEU A 71 0.24 5.05 5.16
CA LEU A 71 0.95 5.12 3.89
C LEU A 71 0.18 4.34 2.83
N GLU A 72 -0.68 5.02 2.08
CA GLU A 72 -1.40 4.40 0.98
C GLU A 72 -0.47 4.07 -0.20
N LEU A 73 -0.67 2.89 -0.78
CA LEU A 73 0.12 2.37 -1.90
C LEU A 73 -0.68 2.39 -3.20
N SER A 74 -0.04 2.92 -4.25
CA SER A 74 -0.59 2.90 -5.61
C SER A 74 -2.03 3.43 -5.70
N THR A 75 -2.31 4.56 -5.07
CA THR A 75 -3.65 5.20 -5.06
C THR A 75 -4.18 5.46 -6.47
N LEU A 76 -3.32 5.76 -7.43
CA LEU A 76 -3.68 5.96 -8.85
C LEU A 76 -3.65 4.66 -9.69
N ALA A 77 -3.67 3.48 -9.06
CA ALA A 77 -3.73 2.22 -9.82
C ALA A 77 -4.94 2.20 -10.76
N ALA A 78 -4.73 1.68 -11.98
CA ALA A 78 -5.70 1.68 -13.08
C ALA A 78 -6.17 3.07 -13.55
N ASN A 79 -5.46 4.15 -13.23
CA ASN A 79 -5.76 5.48 -13.75
C ASN A 79 -5.74 5.51 -15.28
N GLY A 80 -6.87 5.90 -15.89
CA GLY A 80 -7.06 5.91 -17.35
C GLY A 80 -7.29 4.54 -18.00
N LEU A 81 -7.31 3.45 -17.23
CA LEU A 81 -7.66 2.11 -17.72
C LEU A 81 -9.14 1.81 -17.51
N TYR A 82 -9.69 0.84 -18.24
CA TYR A 82 -11.05 0.32 -18.05
C TYR A 82 -12.14 1.41 -18.06
N ASP A 83 -12.08 2.28 -19.06
CA ASP A 83 -12.92 3.49 -19.23
C ASP A 83 -12.81 4.50 -18.08
N GLY A 84 -11.72 4.47 -17.30
CA GLY A 84 -11.50 5.37 -16.17
C GLY A 84 -12.36 5.06 -14.94
N ARG A 85 -13.06 3.91 -14.90
CA ARG A 85 -14.03 3.58 -13.85
C ARG A 85 -13.50 2.71 -12.71
N ALA A 86 -12.27 2.23 -12.82
CA ALA A 86 -11.64 1.37 -11.82
C ALA A 86 -10.74 2.18 -10.86
N HIS A 87 -11.30 3.17 -10.17
CA HIS A 87 -10.54 4.00 -9.23
C HIS A 87 -9.78 3.15 -8.22
N SER A 88 -8.50 3.49 -7.99
CA SER A 88 -7.57 2.71 -7.15
C SER A 88 -7.45 1.23 -7.52
N ALA A 89 -7.85 0.83 -8.74
CA ALA A 89 -8.06 -0.56 -9.17
C ALA A 89 -9.07 -1.34 -8.28
N GLY A 90 -10.06 -0.66 -7.67
CA GLY A 90 -11.09 -1.30 -6.84
C GLY A 90 -10.57 -1.87 -5.50
N ILE A 91 -9.37 -1.49 -5.08
CA ILE A 91 -8.75 -1.97 -3.85
C ILE A 91 -7.86 -0.89 -3.23
N VAL A 92 -7.96 -0.73 -1.92
CA VAL A 92 -7.13 0.15 -1.11
C VAL A 92 -6.07 -0.70 -0.43
N THR A 93 -4.81 -0.34 -0.61
CA THR A 93 -3.68 -1.03 0.02
C THR A 93 -2.78 -0.02 0.70
N GLY A 94 -2.18 -0.37 1.82
CA GLY A 94 -1.27 0.53 2.51
C GLY A 94 -0.80 0.03 3.86
N ILE A 95 0.09 0.80 4.48
CA ILE A 95 0.65 0.46 5.79
C ILE A 95 0.06 1.41 6.83
N GLY A 96 -0.56 0.84 7.87
CA GLY A 96 -1.10 1.56 9.02
C GLY A 96 -0.61 0.97 10.34
N VAL A 97 -0.80 1.68 11.44
CA VAL A 97 -0.38 1.22 12.77
C VAL A 97 -1.60 0.75 13.55
N VAL A 98 -1.54 -0.44 14.16
CA VAL A 98 -2.62 -1.03 14.96
C VAL A 98 -2.01 -1.64 16.22
N HIS A 99 -2.42 -1.16 17.40
CA HIS A 99 -1.78 -1.53 18.67
C HIS A 99 -0.24 -1.40 18.63
N GLY A 100 0.25 -0.30 18.03
CA GLY A 100 1.68 -0.04 17.86
C GLY A 100 2.40 -0.92 16.82
N LYS A 101 1.67 -1.77 16.09
CA LYS A 101 2.22 -2.68 15.07
C LYS A 101 1.92 -2.17 13.67
N GLU A 102 2.94 -2.05 12.83
CA GLU A 102 2.77 -1.68 11.42
C GLU A 102 2.19 -2.88 10.65
N CYS A 103 1.01 -2.71 10.07
CA CYS A 103 0.25 -3.75 9.38
C CYS A 103 0.01 -3.36 7.91
N MET A 104 0.09 -4.34 7.01
CA MET A 104 -0.33 -4.19 5.62
C MET A 104 -1.84 -4.38 5.52
N PHE A 105 -2.54 -3.36 5.04
CA PHE A 105 -3.96 -3.42 4.73
C PHE A 105 -4.19 -3.74 3.27
N VAL A 106 -5.20 -4.57 3.01
CA VAL A 106 -5.74 -4.85 1.68
C VAL A 106 -7.26 -4.85 1.78
N ALA A 107 -7.91 -3.77 1.33
CA ALA A 107 -9.33 -3.55 1.50
C ALA A 107 -10.04 -3.36 0.16
N ASN A 108 -10.99 -4.23 -0.16
CA ASN A 108 -11.76 -4.10 -1.40
C ASN A 108 -12.71 -2.90 -1.35
N ASP A 109 -12.85 -2.21 -2.49
CA ASP A 109 -13.87 -1.19 -2.66
C ASP A 109 -15.07 -1.77 -3.41
N ALA A 110 -16.09 -2.18 -2.66
CA ALA A 110 -17.33 -2.71 -3.21
C ALA A 110 -18.10 -1.69 -4.07
N THR A 111 -17.82 -0.40 -3.96
CA THR A 111 -18.47 0.62 -4.78
C THR A 111 -17.90 0.64 -6.21
N VAL A 112 -16.66 0.17 -6.40
CA VAL A 112 -16.02 0.03 -7.70
C VAL A 112 -16.35 -1.34 -8.28
N LYS A 113 -17.39 -1.41 -9.14
CA LYS A 113 -17.80 -2.65 -9.82
C LYS A 113 -18.01 -3.83 -8.86
N ALA A 114 -18.69 -3.59 -7.74
CA ALA A 114 -18.94 -4.59 -6.71
C ALA A 114 -17.65 -5.20 -6.12
N GLY A 115 -16.52 -4.47 -6.16
CA GLY A 115 -15.22 -4.95 -5.68
C GLY A 115 -14.61 -6.04 -6.55
N SER A 116 -15.04 -6.15 -7.81
CA SER A 116 -14.57 -7.20 -8.72
C SER A 116 -13.08 -7.02 -9.06
N TYR A 117 -12.34 -8.12 -9.12
CA TYR A 117 -10.91 -8.10 -9.45
C TYR A 117 -10.68 -7.92 -10.96
N TYR A 118 -10.20 -6.73 -11.33
CA TYR A 118 -9.55 -6.48 -12.60
C TYR A 118 -8.11 -7.03 -12.60
N PRO A 119 -7.44 -7.15 -13.77
CA PRO A 119 -6.03 -7.52 -13.82
C PRO A 119 -5.15 -6.63 -12.92
N MET A 120 -5.41 -5.32 -12.93
CA MET A 120 -4.71 -4.38 -12.06
C MET A 120 -5.04 -4.53 -10.57
N THR A 121 -6.24 -5.00 -10.22
CA THR A 121 -6.60 -5.32 -8.83
C THR A 121 -5.76 -6.47 -8.31
N VAL A 122 -5.62 -7.54 -9.11
CA VAL A 122 -4.78 -8.70 -8.78
C VAL A 122 -3.33 -8.26 -8.59
N LYS A 123 -2.79 -7.50 -9.55
CA LYS A 123 -1.42 -6.99 -9.49
C LYS A 123 -1.18 -6.13 -8.24
N LYS A 124 -2.12 -5.25 -7.90
CA LYS A 124 -2.03 -4.39 -6.71
C LYS A 124 -2.10 -5.19 -5.41
N HIS A 125 -2.97 -6.20 -5.33
CA HIS A 125 -3.05 -7.10 -4.17
C HIS A 125 -1.75 -7.87 -3.99
N ILE A 126 -1.22 -8.51 -5.04
CA ILE A 126 0.05 -9.26 -4.98
C ILE A 126 1.20 -8.33 -4.57
N ARG A 127 1.25 -7.10 -5.11
CA ARG A 127 2.28 -6.13 -4.72
C ARG A 127 2.22 -5.76 -3.24
N ALA A 128 1.03 -5.66 -2.66
CA ALA A 128 0.88 -5.42 -1.22
C ALA A 128 1.43 -6.59 -0.39
N GLN A 129 1.19 -7.83 -0.82
CA GLN A 129 1.76 -9.03 -0.17
C GLN A 129 3.28 -9.11 -0.31
N GLU A 130 3.85 -8.74 -1.46
CA GLU A 130 5.31 -8.66 -1.63
C GLU A 130 5.93 -7.66 -0.64
N ILE A 131 5.33 -6.48 -0.49
CA ILE A 131 5.79 -5.48 0.48
C ILE A 131 5.66 -6.03 1.91
N ALA A 132 4.57 -6.72 2.23
CA ALA A 132 4.39 -7.36 3.54
C ALA A 132 5.45 -8.44 3.81
N GLU A 133 5.77 -9.26 2.82
CA GLU A 133 6.81 -10.30 2.88
C GLU A 133 8.19 -9.69 3.11
N GLU A 134 8.54 -8.67 2.32
CA GLU A 134 9.84 -8.00 2.35
C GLU A 134 10.09 -7.23 3.66
N ASN A 135 9.02 -6.81 4.35
CA ASN A 135 9.08 -5.93 5.52
C ASN A 135 8.51 -6.55 6.81
N ASN A 136 8.18 -7.85 6.80
CA ASN A 136 7.62 -8.58 7.92
C ASN A 136 6.39 -7.90 8.54
N LEU A 137 5.39 -7.56 7.71
CA LEU A 137 4.18 -6.86 8.13
C LEU A 137 3.00 -7.82 8.23
N PRO A 138 2.34 -7.95 9.41
CA PRO A 138 1.05 -8.63 9.50
C PRO A 138 0.06 -8.10 8.45
N CYS A 139 -0.68 -8.99 7.82
CA CYS A 139 -1.62 -8.65 6.75
C CYS A 139 -3.05 -8.64 7.28
N ILE A 140 -3.79 -7.57 6.96
CA ILE A 140 -5.20 -7.39 7.30
C ILE A 140 -5.98 -7.26 5.99
N TYR A 141 -6.78 -8.27 5.68
CA TYR A 141 -7.63 -8.33 4.50
C TYR A 141 -9.06 -7.91 4.86
N LEU A 142 -9.52 -6.76 4.36
CA LEU A 142 -10.91 -6.31 4.50
C LEU A 142 -11.68 -6.71 3.24
N VAL A 143 -12.30 -7.89 3.30
CA VAL A 143 -12.84 -8.60 2.15
C VAL A 143 -14.27 -8.17 1.88
N ASP A 144 -14.50 -7.67 0.66
CA ASP A 144 -15.79 -7.17 0.19
C ASP A 144 -15.82 -7.16 -1.34
N SER A 145 -15.85 -8.34 -1.96
CA SER A 145 -15.63 -8.54 -3.39
C SER A 145 -16.61 -9.53 -4.02
N GLY A 146 -17.23 -9.10 -5.12
CA GLY A 146 -18.07 -9.94 -5.97
C GLY A 146 -17.33 -10.97 -6.83
N GLY A 147 -16.00 -11.11 -6.69
CA GLY A 147 -15.20 -12.10 -7.40
C GLY A 147 -14.33 -11.51 -8.52
N ALA A 148 -13.99 -12.32 -9.52
CA ALA A 148 -13.18 -11.89 -10.67
C ALA A 148 -14.02 -11.08 -11.67
N PHE A 149 -13.40 -10.10 -12.35
CA PHE A 149 -14.03 -9.41 -13.46
C PHE A 149 -14.06 -10.33 -14.69
N LEU A 150 -15.14 -11.10 -14.84
CA LEU A 150 -15.28 -12.18 -15.82
C LEU A 150 -14.96 -11.81 -17.28
N PRO A 151 -15.29 -10.61 -17.79
CA PRO A 151 -14.92 -10.25 -19.16
C PRO A 151 -13.41 -10.23 -19.44
N MET A 152 -12.57 -10.23 -18.41
CA MET A 152 -11.10 -10.28 -18.50
C MET A 152 -10.52 -11.45 -17.70
N GLN A 153 -11.27 -12.55 -17.57
CA GLN A 153 -10.87 -13.68 -16.74
C GLN A 153 -9.51 -14.29 -17.15
N ASP A 154 -9.14 -14.22 -18.43
CA ASP A 154 -7.88 -14.73 -18.97
C ASP A 154 -6.66 -13.92 -18.50
N GLU A 155 -6.87 -12.66 -18.13
CA GLU A 155 -5.87 -11.78 -17.51
C GLU A 155 -5.96 -11.74 -15.98
N VAL A 156 -6.90 -12.50 -15.39
CA VAL A 156 -7.16 -12.52 -13.94
C VAL A 156 -6.92 -13.89 -13.32
N PHE A 157 -7.09 -14.99 -14.06
CA PHE A 157 -7.13 -16.35 -13.50
C PHE A 157 -5.89 -17.23 -13.78
N PRO A 158 -5.43 -17.43 -15.03
CA PRO A 158 -4.64 -18.63 -15.36
C PRO A 158 -3.14 -18.58 -15.01
N ASP A 159 -2.50 -17.42 -14.97
CA ASP A 159 -1.03 -17.33 -14.95
C ASP A 159 -0.42 -17.26 -13.53
N LYS A 160 0.89 -17.45 -13.41
CA LYS A 160 1.66 -17.51 -12.16
C LYS A 160 1.48 -16.30 -11.24
N LEU A 161 1.20 -15.13 -11.80
CA LEU A 161 0.97 -13.87 -11.07
C LEU A 161 -0.50 -13.42 -11.14
N HIS A 162 -1.41 -14.35 -11.43
CA HIS A 162 -2.86 -14.12 -11.43
C HIS A 162 -3.47 -14.49 -10.07
N PHE A 163 -4.80 -14.47 -9.97
CA PHE A 163 -5.55 -14.45 -8.70
C PHE A 163 -5.15 -15.54 -7.70
N GLY A 164 -4.86 -16.76 -8.16
CA GLY A 164 -4.40 -17.85 -7.30
C GLY A 164 -3.08 -17.60 -6.56
N ARG A 165 -2.27 -16.64 -7.04
CA ARG A 165 -1.02 -16.24 -6.37
C ARG A 165 -1.27 -15.64 -5.00
N ILE A 166 -2.42 -15.00 -4.78
CA ILE A 166 -2.81 -14.40 -3.50
C ILE A 166 -2.81 -15.47 -2.41
N PHE A 167 -3.44 -16.62 -2.67
CA PHE A 167 -3.57 -17.73 -1.71
C PHE A 167 -2.22 -18.41 -1.45
N ARG A 168 -1.43 -18.60 -2.52
CA ARG A 168 -0.06 -19.11 -2.40
C ARG A 168 0.78 -18.21 -1.50
N ASN A 169 0.69 -16.90 -1.69
CA ASN A 169 1.40 -15.93 -0.88
C ASN A 169 0.91 -15.94 0.57
N GLN A 170 -0.41 -15.98 0.83
CA GLN A 170 -0.96 -16.10 2.20
C GLN A 170 -0.36 -17.30 2.94
N ALA A 171 -0.37 -18.49 2.32
CA ALA A 171 0.20 -19.68 2.91
C ALA A 171 1.71 -19.55 3.21
N ILE A 172 2.47 -18.92 2.31
CA ILE A 172 3.90 -18.69 2.50
C ILE A 172 4.16 -17.68 3.61
N LEU A 173 3.42 -16.57 3.65
CA LEU A 173 3.52 -15.54 4.67
C LEU A 173 3.21 -16.13 6.06
N SER A 174 2.10 -16.86 6.20
CA SER A 174 1.75 -17.57 7.44
C SER A 174 2.85 -18.55 7.84
N SER A 175 3.41 -19.34 6.91
CA SER A 175 4.53 -20.26 7.20
C SER A 175 5.82 -19.58 7.67
N LYS A 176 5.99 -18.28 7.35
CA LYS A 176 7.10 -17.45 7.82
C LYS A 176 6.81 -16.76 9.16
N GLY A 177 5.65 -17.00 9.75
CA GLY A 177 5.18 -16.34 10.96
C GLY A 177 4.70 -14.91 10.75
N ILE A 178 4.35 -14.54 9.51
CA ILE A 178 3.71 -13.24 9.19
C ILE A 178 2.19 -13.44 9.27
N PRO A 179 1.51 -12.91 10.31
CA PRO A 179 0.10 -13.22 10.54
C PRO A 179 -0.81 -12.75 9.41
N GLN A 180 -1.80 -13.57 9.07
CA GLN A 180 -2.83 -13.31 8.07
C GLN A 180 -4.19 -13.17 8.77
N VAL A 181 -4.76 -11.97 8.76
CA VAL A 181 -6.06 -11.69 9.40
C VAL A 181 -7.06 -11.29 8.33
N ALA A 182 -8.23 -11.91 8.29
CA ALA A 182 -9.31 -11.52 7.37
C ALA A 182 -10.55 -11.04 8.13
N ALA A 183 -11.20 -10.00 7.59
CA ALA A 183 -12.52 -9.58 7.98
C ALA A 183 -13.42 -9.57 6.74
N VAL A 184 -14.42 -10.45 6.73
CA VAL A 184 -15.41 -10.56 5.66
C VAL A 184 -16.56 -9.60 5.96
N LEU A 185 -16.52 -8.45 5.31
CA LEU A 185 -17.44 -7.32 5.51
C LEU A 185 -18.50 -7.23 4.40
N GLY A 186 -18.56 -8.25 3.54
CA GLY A 186 -19.43 -8.30 2.38
C GLY A 186 -19.37 -9.64 1.68
N SER A 187 -19.64 -9.63 0.37
CA SER A 187 -19.58 -10.86 -0.42
C SER A 187 -18.14 -11.36 -0.56
N CYS A 188 -17.96 -12.67 -0.49
CA CYS A 188 -16.71 -13.38 -0.69
C CYS A 188 -16.97 -14.67 -1.48
N THR A 189 -16.96 -14.57 -2.81
CA THR A 189 -17.39 -15.65 -3.71
C THR A 189 -16.24 -16.29 -4.48
N ALA A 190 -16.40 -17.58 -4.80
CA ALA A 190 -15.51 -18.38 -5.63
C ALA A 190 -14.06 -18.32 -5.14
N GLY A 191 -13.13 -17.88 -5.99
CA GLY A 191 -11.72 -17.79 -5.58
C GLY A 191 -11.53 -16.87 -4.36
N GLY A 192 -12.33 -15.81 -4.21
CA GLY A 192 -12.21 -14.90 -3.08
C GLY A 192 -12.41 -15.59 -1.72
N ALA A 193 -13.19 -16.67 -1.68
CA ALA A 193 -13.48 -17.44 -0.47
C ALA A 193 -12.23 -18.03 0.19
N TYR A 194 -11.14 -18.21 -0.55
CA TYR A 194 -9.87 -18.67 0.02
C TYR A 194 -9.14 -17.61 0.84
N ILE A 195 -9.45 -16.32 0.67
CA ILE A 195 -8.83 -15.26 1.48
C ILE A 195 -9.13 -15.49 2.97
N PRO A 196 -10.40 -15.55 3.42
CA PRO A 196 -10.70 -15.89 4.82
C PRO A 196 -10.35 -17.34 5.16
N ALA A 197 -10.66 -18.32 4.29
CA ALA A 197 -10.41 -19.73 4.60
C ALA A 197 -8.91 -20.09 4.76
N MET A 198 -7.99 -19.26 4.27
CA MET A 198 -6.53 -19.43 4.41
C MET A 198 -5.87 -18.33 5.25
N SER A 199 -6.66 -17.52 5.96
CA SER A 199 -6.13 -16.62 6.98
C SER A 199 -5.97 -17.36 8.30
N ASP A 200 -5.06 -16.89 9.15
CA ASP A 200 -4.80 -17.51 10.45
C ASP A 200 -5.97 -17.26 11.42
N GLU A 201 -6.60 -16.08 11.32
CA GLU A 201 -7.86 -15.75 11.99
C GLU A 201 -8.81 -14.98 11.05
N SER A 202 -10.07 -15.38 11.05
CA SER A 202 -11.12 -14.88 10.17
C SER A 202 -12.34 -14.39 10.96
N ILE A 203 -12.74 -13.15 10.69
CA ILE A 203 -13.92 -12.50 11.23
C ILE A 203 -14.97 -12.39 10.13
N ILE A 204 -16.24 -12.65 10.45
CA ILE A 204 -17.35 -12.49 9.52
C ILE A 204 -18.49 -11.68 10.14
N VAL A 205 -18.99 -10.69 9.41
CA VAL A 205 -20.10 -9.86 9.86
C VAL A 205 -21.45 -10.49 9.49
N LYS A 206 -22.36 -10.57 10.45
CA LYS A 206 -23.73 -11.03 10.24
C LYS A 206 -24.46 -10.20 9.17
N GLY A 207 -25.21 -10.87 8.29
CA GLY A 207 -26.11 -10.27 7.30
C GLY A 207 -25.43 -9.65 6.07
N ASN A 208 -24.25 -9.05 6.23
CA ASN A 208 -23.47 -8.52 5.10
C ASN A 208 -22.39 -9.51 4.63
N GLY A 209 -21.74 -10.22 5.56
CA GLY A 209 -20.63 -11.13 5.29
C GLY A 209 -21.11 -12.48 4.78
N THR A 210 -20.62 -12.91 3.63
CA THR A 210 -20.92 -14.24 3.07
C THR A 210 -19.69 -14.87 2.41
N ILE A 211 -19.46 -16.17 2.62
CA ILE A 211 -18.35 -16.93 2.04
C ILE A 211 -18.91 -18.15 1.29
N PHE A 212 -18.58 -18.33 0.02
CA PHE A 212 -18.95 -19.56 -0.70
C PHE A 212 -18.11 -19.75 -1.97
N LEU A 213 -17.84 -21.00 -2.35
CA LEU A 213 -17.19 -21.32 -3.62
C LEU A 213 -18.12 -21.09 -4.83
N ALA A 214 -19.42 -21.27 -4.64
CA ALA A 214 -20.44 -21.02 -5.63
C ALA A 214 -21.59 -20.26 -4.96
N GLY A 215 -21.88 -19.04 -5.41
CA GLY A 215 -22.99 -18.27 -4.86
C GLY A 215 -24.35 -18.78 -5.29
N PRO A 216 -25.46 -18.27 -4.70
CA PRO A 216 -26.80 -18.73 -4.99
C PRO A 216 -27.18 -18.79 -6.49
N PRO A 217 -26.79 -17.82 -7.35
CA PRO A 217 -27.09 -17.94 -8.78
C PRO A 217 -26.45 -19.16 -9.44
N LEU A 218 -25.24 -19.54 -9.03
CA LEU A 218 -24.52 -20.68 -9.59
C LEU A 218 -25.05 -22.01 -9.05
N VAL A 219 -25.39 -22.07 -7.75
CA VAL A 219 -26.05 -23.25 -7.14
C VAL A 219 -27.37 -23.54 -7.84
N LYS A 220 -28.23 -22.52 -7.98
CA LYS A 220 -29.50 -22.65 -8.70
C LYS A 220 -29.31 -23.11 -10.14
N SER A 221 -28.32 -22.57 -10.85
CA SER A 221 -28.04 -22.99 -12.23
C SER A 221 -27.51 -24.42 -12.35
N ALA A 222 -26.80 -24.93 -11.34
CA ALA A 222 -26.16 -26.24 -11.38
C ALA A 222 -27.06 -27.36 -10.85
N THR A 223 -27.84 -27.11 -9.80
CA THR A 223 -28.62 -28.13 -9.08
C THR A 223 -30.13 -27.88 -9.11
N GLY A 224 -30.56 -26.66 -9.46
CA GLY A 224 -31.97 -26.23 -9.35
C GLY A 224 -32.37 -25.81 -7.93
N GLU A 225 -31.47 -25.90 -6.95
CA GLU A 225 -31.74 -25.53 -5.56
C GLU A 225 -31.82 -24.00 -5.40
N GLU A 226 -32.84 -23.54 -4.68
CA GLU A 226 -33.00 -22.13 -4.30
C GLU A 226 -32.63 -21.96 -2.83
N VAL A 227 -31.54 -21.24 -2.58
CA VAL A 227 -31.01 -20.97 -1.24
C VAL A 227 -30.59 -19.50 -1.15
N SER A 228 -30.80 -18.85 -0.01
CA SER A 228 -30.33 -17.47 0.17
C SER A 228 -28.81 -17.42 0.40
N ALA A 229 -28.20 -16.24 0.24
CA ALA A 229 -26.76 -16.08 0.48
C ALA A 229 -26.39 -16.30 1.95
N GLU A 230 -27.27 -15.93 2.88
CA GLU A 230 -27.08 -16.12 4.33
C GLU A 230 -27.17 -17.62 4.70
N GLU A 231 -28.15 -18.34 4.16
CA GLU A 231 -28.28 -19.79 4.41
C GLU A 231 -27.14 -20.59 3.78
N LEU A 232 -26.63 -20.17 2.62
CA LEU A 232 -25.58 -20.87 1.90
C LEU A 232 -24.19 -20.68 2.53
N GLY A 233 -23.92 -19.51 3.10
CA GLY A 233 -22.58 -19.16 3.54
C GLY A 233 -22.51 -17.91 4.40
N GLY A 234 -23.54 -17.64 5.20
CA GLY A 234 -23.58 -16.52 6.13
C GLY A 234 -22.70 -16.72 7.37
N ALA A 235 -22.72 -15.71 8.24
CA ALA A 235 -21.91 -15.70 9.46
C ALA A 235 -22.21 -16.90 10.38
N ASP A 236 -23.49 -17.19 10.61
CA ASP A 236 -23.93 -18.26 11.53
C ASP A 236 -23.42 -19.65 11.06
N LEU A 237 -23.53 -19.95 9.77
CA LEU A 237 -23.03 -21.20 9.19
C LEU A 237 -21.51 -21.34 9.36
N HIS A 238 -20.76 -20.25 9.12
CA HIS A 238 -19.30 -20.31 9.16
C HIS A 238 -18.69 -20.31 10.54
N THR A 239 -19.35 -19.74 11.54
CA THR A 239 -18.85 -19.69 12.92
C THR A 239 -19.45 -20.76 13.83
N ARG A 240 -20.57 -21.40 13.44
CA ARG A 240 -21.22 -22.44 14.26
C ARG A 240 -21.07 -23.86 13.70
N GLU A 241 -21.07 -24.03 12.38
CA GLU A 241 -21.21 -25.34 11.76
C GLU A 241 -19.95 -25.76 10.98
N SER A 242 -19.50 -24.93 10.04
CA SER A 242 -18.35 -25.30 9.19
C SER A 242 -16.98 -24.95 9.78
N GLY A 243 -16.89 -23.92 10.63
CA GLY A 243 -15.63 -23.44 11.21
C GLY A 243 -14.70 -22.76 10.20
N VAL A 244 -15.22 -22.25 9.08
CA VAL A 244 -14.42 -21.48 8.09
C VAL A 244 -14.09 -20.07 8.60
N ALA A 245 -14.90 -19.54 9.52
CA ALA A 245 -14.64 -18.28 10.20
C ALA A 245 -14.59 -18.52 11.71
N ASP A 246 -13.71 -17.79 12.39
CA ASP A 246 -13.42 -17.98 13.81
C ASP A 246 -14.25 -17.06 14.70
N HIS A 247 -14.54 -15.86 14.18
CA HIS A 247 -15.16 -14.78 14.97
C HIS A 247 -16.46 -14.28 14.31
N PHE A 248 -17.55 -14.30 15.08
CA PHE A 248 -18.85 -13.79 14.67
C PHE A 248 -19.02 -12.33 15.12
N ALA A 249 -19.18 -11.41 14.17
CA ALA A 249 -19.51 -10.01 14.47
C ALA A 249 -20.97 -9.70 14.16
N ASN A 250 -21.68 -9.02 15.08
CA ASN A 250 -23.08 -8.65 14.89
C ASN A 250 -23.25 -7.52 13.87
N ASP A 251 -22.27 -6.62 13.77
CA ASP A 251 -22.23 -5.51 12.85
C ASP A 251 -20.80 -5.16 12.41
N GLU A 252 -20.68 -4.26 11.43
CA GLU A 252 -19.38 -3.88 10.87
C GLU A 252 -18.48 -3.18 11.91
N PRO A 253 -18.95 -2.22 12.73
CA PRO A 253 -18.14 -1.66 13.82
C PRO A 253 -17.58 -2.69 14.79
N GLU A 254 -18.35 -3.71 15.17
CA GLU A 254 -17.85 -4.81 15.98
C GLU A 254 -16.77 -5.61 15.27
N ALA A 255 -16.94 -5.92 13.97
CA ALA A 255 -15.93 -6.62 13.19
C ALA A 255 -14.60 -5.86 13.15
N LEU A 256 -14.64 -4.53 12.97
CA LEU A 256 -13.43 -3.68 12.96
C LEU A 256 -12.73 -3.67 14.34
N ARG A 257 -13.49 -3.67 15.45
CA ARG A 257 -12.92 -3.83 16.80
C ARG A 257 -12.29 -5.21 16.99
N MET A 258 -12.92 -6.27 16.47
CA MET A 258 -12.36 -7.62 16.53
C MET A 258 -11.05 -7.72 15.75
N VAL A 259 -10.92 -7.06 14.58
CA VAL A 259 -9.64 -6.97 13.84
C VAL A 259 -8.55 -6.39 14.74
N ARG A 260 -8.83 -5.29 15.43
CA ARG A 260 -7.89 -4.69 16.39
C ARG A 260 -7.52 -5.66 17.52
N SER A 261 -8.51 -6.38 18.07
CA SER A 261 -8.31 -7.36 19.14
C SER A 261 -7.44 -8.53 18.70
N VAL A 262 -7.62 -9.05 17.48
CA VAL A 262 -6.72 -10.06 16.90
C VAL A 262 -5.29 -9.49 16.84
N VAL A 263 -5.12 -8.29 16.27
CA VAL A 263 -3.80 -7.66 16.12
C VAL A 263 -3.12 -7.39 17.47
N GLU A 264 -3.88 -7.02 18.50
CA GLU A 264 -3.37 -6.84 19.87
C GLU A 264 -2.63 -8.10 20.37
N ASN A 265 -3.20 -9.27 20.09
CA ASN A 265 -2.70 -10.57 20.55
C ASN A 265 -1.63 -11.19 19.63
N LEU A 266 -1.27 -10.54 18.51
CA LEU A 266 -0.17 -11.00 17.67
C LEU A 266 1.18 -10.78 18.38
N ASN A 267 1.92 -11.86 18.59
CA ASN A 267 3.29 -11.78 19.10
C ASN A 267 4.30 -11.57 17.94
N VAL A 268 4.27 -10.39 17.32
CA VAL A 268 5.10 -10.07 16.16
C VAL A 268 6.56 -9.86 16.58
N SER A 269 7.49 -10.47 15.85
CA SER A 269 8.92 -10.28 16.08
C SER A 269 9.34 -8.82 15.84
N PRO A 270 10.24 -8.26 16.67
CA PRO A 270 10.75 -6.91 16.46
C PRO A 270 11.48 -6.80 15.12
N LYS A 271 11.31 -5.66 14.45
CA LYS A 271 12.05 -5.35 13.22
C LYS A 271 13.55 -5.20 13.49
N HIS A 272 14.33 -5.27 12.42
CA HIS A 272 15.78 -5.06 12.49
C HIS A 272 16.09 -3.69 13.12
N ARG A 273 16.94 -3.68 14.16
CA ARG A 273 17.31 -2.47 14.88
C ARG A 273 18.49 -1.80 14.20
N LEU A 274 18.27 -0.59 13.69
CA LEU A 274 19.31 0.28 13.18
C LEU A 274 19.89 1.17 14.30
N ASP A 275 21.11 1.65 14.11
CA ASP A 275 21.70 2.71 14.93
C ASP A 275 20.99 4.03 14.67
N SER A 276 19.79 4.23 15.23
CA SER A 276 19.01 5.46 15.08
C SER A 276 19.47 6.57 16.05
N SER A 277 19.32 7.82 15.63
CA SER A 277 19.53 9.01 16.48
C SER A 277 18.23 9.80 16.64
N GLN A 278 18.25 10.82 17.50
CA GLN A 278 17.13 11.78 17.54
C GLN A 278 16.96 12.42 16.14
N PRO A 279 15.74 12.44 15.58
CA PRO A 279 15.47 13.14 14.33
C PRO A 279 15.78 14.64 14.43
N GLU A 280 16.28 15.23 13.34
CA GLU A 280 16.48 16.67 13.20
C GLU A 280 15.94 17.11 11.85
N GLU A 281 15.18 18.20 11.81
CA GLU A 281 14.71 18.78 10.54
C GLU A 281 15.88 19.15 9.61
N PRO A 282 15.71 19.10 8.27
CA PRO A 282 16.69 19.66 7.35
C PRO A 282 16.98 21.14 7.67
N ALA A 283 18.22 21.57 7.49
CA ALA A 283 18.63 22.95 7.73
C ALA A 283 18.15 23.94 6.65
N HIS A 284 17.64 23.41 5.53
CA HIS A 284 17.05 24.19 4.43
C HIS A 284 15.60 23.76 4.24
N ASP A 285 14.74 24.71 3.87
CA ASP A 285 13.30 24.48 3.73
C ASP A 285 13.00 23.41 2.66
N PRO A 286 12.32 22.30 2.99
CA PRO A 286 11.91 21.30 2.03
C PRO A 286 11.01 21.83 0.90
N GLN A 287 10.27 22.93 1.11
CA GLN A 287 9.43 23.55 0.09
C GLN A 287 10.23 24.13 -1.08
N ASP A 288 11.53 24.40 -0.88
CA ASP A 288 12.42 24.85 -1.96
C ASP A 288 12.59 23.80 -3.06
N LEU A 289 12.31 22.51 -2.79
CA LEU A 289 12.36 21.45 -3.81
C LEU A 289 11.52 21.83 -5.04
N MET A 290 10.41 22.53 -4.84
CA MET A 290 9.55 22.99 -5.94
C MET A 290 10.27 23.98 -6.87
N GLY A 291 11.18 24.80 -6.37
CA GLY A 291 11.96 25.74 -7.19
C GLY A 291 13.31 25.20 -7.67
N ILE A 292 13.76 24.05 -7.17
CA ILE A 292 15.03 23.42 -7.57
C ILE A 292 14.86 22.62 -8.86
N ILE A 293 13.84 21.75 -8.90
CA ILE A 293 13.67 20.76 -9.96
C ILE A 293 13.29 21.44 -11.28
N PRO A 294 14.11 21.32 -12.35
CA PRO A 294 13.76 21.86 -13.65
C PRO A 294 12.50 21.22 -14.23
N GLY A 295 11.76 21.98 -15.03
CA GLY A 295 10.54 21.50 -15.69
C GLY A 295 10.78 20.60 -16.90
N ASP A 296 12.03 20.30 -17.23
CA ASP A 296 12.46 19.50 -18.37
C ASP A 296 13.60 18.54 -17.98
N ASN A 297 13.83 17.50 -18.77
CA ASN A 297 14.81 16.46 -18.45
C ASN A 297 16.23 16.75 -18.95
N ARG A 298 16.51 17.93 -19.52
CA ARG A 298 17.78 18.28 -20.16
C ARG A 298 18.56 19.30 -19.34
N THR A 299 17.87 20.17 -18.61
CA THR A 299 18.48 21.18 -17.76
C THR A 299 19.14 20.52 -16.54
N PRO A 300 20.47 20.65 -16.38
CA PRO A 300 21.17 20.11 -15.22
C PRO A 300 20.89 20.94 -13.96
N TYR A 301 20.93 20.28 -12.81
CA TYR A 301 20.94 20.90 -11.49
C TYR A 301 21.83 20.07 -10.56
N ASP A 302 22.27 20.63 -9.43
CA ASP A 302 23.06 19.88 -8.43
C ASP A 302 22.13 19.10 -7.51
N VAL A 303 22.17 17.76 -7.59
CA VAL A 303 21.32 16.88 -6.78
C VAL A 303 21.60 17.00 -5.27
N ARG A 304 22.74 17.57 -4.87
CA ARG A 304 23.03 17.88 -3.47
C ARG A 304 22.05 18.87 -2.87
N GLU A 305 21.48 19.77 -3.67
CA GLU A 305 20.44 20.70 -3.21
C GLU A 305 19.15 19.96 -2.81
N VAL A 306 18.85 18.83 -3.47
CA VAL A 306 17.74 17.94 -3.09
C VAL A 306 18.09 17.17 -1.83
N ILE A 307 19.26 16.55 -1.76
CA ILE A 307 19.73 15.80 -0.57
C ILE A 307 19.67 16.70 0.67
N ALA A 308 20.15 17.94 0.56
CA ALA A 308 20.18 18.90 1.65
C ALA A 308 18.78 19.26 2.23
N ARG A 309 17.69 18.95 1.52
CA ARG A 309 16.29 19.23 1.93
C ARG A 309 15.53 17.98 2.37
N ILE A 310 16.20 16.83 2.38
CA ILE A 310 15.63 15.53 2.77
C ILE A 310 16.31 15.00 4.04
N VAL A 311 17.63 15.18 4.16
CA VAL A 311 18.41 14.57 5.24
C VAL A 311 18.49 15.44 6.49
N ASP A 312 18.60 14.77 7.64
CA ASP A 312 18.60 15.40 8.96
C ASP A 312 19.72 16.45 9.10
N GLY A 313 19.34 17.67 9.49
CA GLY A 313 20.25 18.81 9.64
C GLY A 313 21.01 19.19 8.36
N SER A 314 20.54 18.72 7.20
CA SER A 314 21.21 18.83 5.89
C SER A 314 22.64 18.27 5.89
N ARG A 315 22.93 17.28 6.74
CA ARG A 315 24.27 16.71 6.88
C ARG A 315 24.50 15.53 5.95
N PHE A 316 25.61 15.55 5.22
CA PHE A 316 25.93 14.52 4.25
C PHE A 316 27.43 14.21 4.26
N HIS A 317 27.78 12.94 4.40
CA HIS A 317 29.15 12.47 4.23
C HIS A 317 29.33 11.91 2.82
N GLU A 318 29.79 12.75 1.90
CA GLU A 318 29.94 12.38 0.50
C GLU A 318 31.11 11.42 0.28
N PHE A 319 30.80 10.26 -0.29
CA PHE A 319 31.78 9.24 -0.69
C PHE A 319 32.33 9.54 -2.09
N LYS A 320 33.66 9.44 -2.25
CA LYS A 320 34.35 9.67 -3.53
C LYS A 320 33.91 10.97 -4.23
N GLN A 321 33.85 12.08 -3.48
CA GLN A 321 33.38 13.38 -3.97
C GLN A 321 34.10 13.90 -5.24
N ARG A 322 35.36 13.49 -5.46
CA ARG A 322 36.19 13.92 -6.60
C ARG A 322 36.31 12.89 -7.72
N TYR A 323 35.51 11.82 -7.69
CA TYR A 323 35.55 10.72 -8.67
C TYR A 323 34.13 10.37 -9.12
N GLY A 324 33.90 10.20 -10.42
CA GLY A 324 32.57 9.88 -10.96
C GLY A 324 31.48 10.89 -10.57
N ASN A 325 31.75 12.19 -10.74
CA ASN A 325 30.94 13.29 -10.17
C ASN A 325 29.52 13.41 -10.74
N THR A 326 29.19 12.65 -11.78
CA THR A 326 27.81 12.53 -12.31
C THR A 326 26.94 11.58 -11.50
N LEU A 327 27.49 10.94 -10.46
CA LEU A 327 26.75 10.20 -9.46
C LEU A 327 27.24 10.58 -8.06
N VAL A 328 26.33 11.11 -7.26
CA VAL A 328 26.59 11.47 -5.86
C VAL A 328 26.28 10.25 -5.00
N CYS A 329 27.23 9.87 -4.16
CA CYS A 329 27.05 8.78 -3.20
C CYS A 329 27.46 9.29 -1.83
N GLY A 330 26.79 8.87 -0.76
CA GLY A 330 27.21 9.25 0.59
C GLY A 330 26.24 8.83 1.67
N PHE A 331 26.68 9.00 2.92
CA PHE A 331 25.90 8.62 4.09
C PHE A 331 25.20 9.84 4.69
N ALA A 332 23.99 9.61 5.20
CA ALA A 332 23.17 10.60 5.88
C ALA A 332 22.29 9.92 6.94
N ARG A 333 21.41 10.72 7.55
CA ARG A 333 20.27 10.23 8.33
C ARG A 333 18.97 10.84 7.80
N ILE A 334 17.89 10.08 7.85
CA ILE A 334 16.53 10.56 7.56
C ILE A 334 15.65 10.12 8.72
N HIS A 335 15.05 11.08 9.42
CA HIS A 335 14.24 10.84 10.61
C HIS A 335 14.98 9.97 11.65
N GLY A 336 16.28 10.26 11.83
CA GLY A 336 17.17 9.54 12.73
C GLY A 336 17.77 8.24 12.17
N TYR A 337 17.19 7.64 11.12
CA TYR A 337 17.67 6.38 10.55
C TYR A 337 18.89 6.59 9.66
N PRO A 338 19.97 5.78 9.80
CA PRO A 338 21.12 5.87 8.91
C PRO A 338 20.72 5.40 7.50
N VAL A 339 21.16 6.14 6.48
CA VAL A 339 20.91 5.82 5.07
C VAL A 339 22.17 6.02 4.24
N GLY A 340 22.37 5.18 3.24
CA GLY A 340 23.24 5.42 2.10
C GLY A 340 22.40 6.04 0.98
N ILE A 341 22.90 7.05 0.31
CA ILE A 341 22.19 7.73 -0.78
C ILE A 341 23.00 7.56 -2.05
N ILE A 342 22.33 7.20 -3.16
CA ILE A 342 22.87 7.20 -4.51
C ILE A 342 21.98 8.08 -5.36
N ALA A 343 22.51 9.20 -5.87
CA ALA A 343 21.73 10.21 -6.56
C ALA A 343 22.39 10.65 -7.87
N ASN A 344 21.66 10.56 -8.97
CA ASN A 344 22.14 10.97 -10.29
C ASN A 344 22.37 12.49 -10.34
N ASN A 345 23.51 12.88 -10.93
CA ASN A 345 23.92 14.27 -11.08
C ASN A 345 24.46 14.55 -12.50
N GLY A 346 23.99 13.77 -13.48
CA GLY A 346 24.43 13.81 -14.87
C GLY A 346 24.43 12.43 -15.53
N ILE A 347 25.03 12.35 -16.71
CA ILE A 347 25.18 11.12 -17.49
C ILE A 347 26.10 10.13 -16.75
N LEU A 348 25.72 8.86 -16.69
CA LEU A 348 26.54 7.83 -16.05
C LEU A 348 27.71 7.41 -16.95
N PHE A 349 28.91 7.42 -16.37
CA PHE A 349 30.13 6.89 -16.98
C PHE A 349 30.63 5.67 -16.20
N SER A 350 31.66 4.99 -16.71
CA SER A 350 32.26 3.82 -16.07
C SER A 350 32.70 4.13 -14.63
N GLU A 351 33.26 5.31 -14.40
CA GLU A 351 33.69 5.78 -13.09
C GLU A 351 32.51 5.91 -12.12
N SER A 352 31.35 6.39 -12.61
CA SER A 352 30.12 6.51 -11.84
C SER A 352 29.61 5.14 -11.40
N SER A 353 29.63 4.14 -12.31
CA SER A 353 29.23 2.76 -12.00
C SER A 353 30.17 2.09 -11.00
N LEU A 354 31.49 2.24 -11.17
CA LEU A 354 32.49 1.72 -10.22
C LEU A 354 32.40 2.39 -8.85
N LYS A 355 32.04 3.68 -8.81
CA LYS A 355 31.74 4.40 -7.55
C LYS A 355 30.50 3.83 -6.88
N ALA A 356 29.41 3.65 -7.62
CA ALA A 356 28.15 3.12 -7.10
C ALA A 356 28.32 1.71 -6.52
N ALA A 357 28.95 0.81 -7.28
CA ALA A 357 29.13 -0.59 -6.87
C ALA A 357 29.87 -0.68 -5.53
N HIS A 358 31.02 0.00 -5.41
CA HIS A 358 31.77 0.04 -4.17
C HIS A 358 30.93 0.67 -3.03
N PHE A 359 30.15 1.71 -3.30
CA PHE A 359 29.31 2.31 -2.26
C PHE A 359 28.19 1.36 -1.79
N VAL A 360 27.57 0.61 -2.69
CA VAL A 360 26.57 -0.43 -2.36
C VAL A 360 27.20 -1.53 -1.52
N GLU A 361 28.41 -1.99 -1.87
CA GLU A 361 29.17 -2.99 -1.09
C GLU A 361 29.40 -2.50 0.35
N LEU A 362 29.75 -1.23 0.53
CA LEU A 362 29.93 -0.63 1.86
C LEU A 362 28.62 -0.56 2.65
N CYS A 363 27.51 -0.19 2.01
CA CYS A 363 26.20 -0.13 2.67
C CYS A 363 25.75 -1.54 3.09
N GLY A 364 25.91 -2.53 2.20
CA GLY A 364 25.62 -3.93 2.49
C GLY A 364 26.47 -4.49 3.63
N GLN A 365 27.78 -4.22 3.64
CA GLN A 365 28.68 -4.65 4.72
C GLN A 365 28.28 -4.08 6.08
N ARG A 366 27.71 -2.86 6.11
CA ARG A 366 27.34 -2.14 7.33
C ARG A 366 25.88 -2.32 7.74
N GLY A 367 25.07 -2.99 6.93
CA GLY A 367 23.62 -3.10 7.16
C GLY A 367 22.89 -1.75 7.08
N ILE A 368 23.35 -0.84 6.21
CA ILE A 368 22.75 0.49 6.03
C ILE A 368 21.77 0.45 4.83
N PRO A 369 20.50 0.86 5.00
CA PRO A 369 19.54 1.00 3.90
C PRO A 369 20.04 1.94 2.78
N LEU A 370 19.65 1.66 1.54
CA LEU A 370 19.95 2.48 0.35
C LEU A 370 18.72 3.25 -0.13
#